data_AF-A0A532UPS8-F1
#
_entry.id   AF-A0A532UPS8-F1
#
_cell.length_a   1.000
_cell.length_b   1.000
_cell.length_c   1.000
_cell.angle_alpha   90.00
_cell.angle_beta   90.00
_cell.angle_gamma   90.00
#
_symmetry.space_group_name_H-M   'P 1'
#
loop_
_entity.id
_entity.type
_entity.pdbx_description
1 polymer ?
#
loop_
_entity_poly.entity_id
_entity_poly.type
_entity_poly.pdbx_seq_one_letter_code
_entity_poly.pdbx_strand_id
1 'polypeptide(L)'
;MNPEVVQNILEKHNEGQDGLISILEDIQNHFGYLPQEALQIVADKSGQALVDIYGVATFYKSFSLKPRGKHLMSVCLGTACHVRNAPFIVKEFEKQLGIRAGETTPDREFTLETVNCLGACALGPIAVVDGHYFSKVKTVKVKEIINEALAGFDKIEIKTDQRIFPIEVSCPRCNHSLMDRNNLVDGHPSITVTASFGSKHGWLSLSCLYGSYNVSSEHVIPIDTVLNLFCPHCHAELISGSNCSECGAPMVPMIVRGGGVVQVCLRRGCKGHLLDLGE
;
A
#
# COMPACT_ATOMS: atom_id res chain seq x y z
N MET A 1 -18.32 7.58 15.66
CA MET A 1 -16.94 7.01 15.63
C MET A 1 -16.86 5.92 16.69
N ASN A 2 -16.13 4.81 16.49
CA ASN A 2 -15.97 3.78 17.52
C ASN A 2 -14.73 4.09 18.38
N PRO A 3 -14.86 4.45 19.68
CA PRO A 3 -13.74 4.82 20.54
C PRO A 3 -12.74 3.67 20.78
N GLU A 4 -13.18 2.41 20.65
CA GLU A 4 -12.32 1.23 20.82
C GLU A 4 -11.17 1.20 19.80
N VAL A 5 -11.40 1.71 18.59
CA VAL A 5 -10.37 1.74 17.54
C VAL A 5 -9.22 2.67 17.92
N VAL A 6 -9.53 3.86 18.43
CA VAL A 6 -8.52 4.83 18.87
C VAL A 6 -7.72 4.25 20.04
N GLN A 7 -8.39 3.52 20.93
CA GLN A 7 -7.74 2.86 22.05
C GLN A 7 -6.78 1.75 21.61
N ASN A 8 -7.17 0.92 20.64
CA ASN A 8 -6.29 -0.11 20.07
C ASN A 8 -5.04 0.51 19.40
N ILE A 9 -5.20 1.63 18.68
CA ILE A 9 -4.07 2.37 18.08
C ILE A 9 -3.12 2.87 19.18
N LEU A 10 -3.67 3.43 20.27
CA LEU A 10 -2.86 3.91 21.40
C LEU A 10 -2.13 2.77 22.12
N GLU A 11 -2.76 1.61 22.28
CA GLU A 11 -2.13 0.43 22.90
C GLU A 11 -0.95 -0.08 22.07
N LYS A 12 -1.09 -0.14 20.74
CA LYS A 12 0.00 -0.49 19.81
C LYS A 12 1.22 0.43 19.95
N HIS A 13 1.00 1.72 20.21
CA HIS A 13 2.06 2.71 20.35
C HIS A 13 2.63 2.83 21.77
N ASN A 14 1.93 2.37 22.81
CA ASN A 14 2.43 2.41 24.20
C ASN A 14 3.57 1.41 24.47
N GLU A 15 3.74 0.39 23.63
CA GLU A 15 4.83 -0.58 23.73
C GLU A 15 6.16 -0.06 23.12
N GLY A 16 6.12 1.07 22.40
CA GLY A 16 7.28 1.77 21.84
C GLY A 16 7.33 3.23 22.31
N GLN A 17 8.48 3.89 22.19
CA GLN A 17 8.55 5.35 22.37
C GLN A 17 8.01 6.08 21.13
N ASP A 18 6.81 5.73 20.68
CA ASP A 18 6.26 6.27 19.44
C ASP A 18 5.73 7.69 19.67
N GLY A 19 6.10 8.60 18.78
CA GLY A 19 5.74 10.01 18.89
C GLY A 19 4.27 10.27 18.56
N LEU A 20 3.72 11.37 19.10
CA LEU A 20 2.36 11.86 18.82
C LEU A 20 2.02 11.87 17.32
N ILE A 21 2.98 12.19 16.46
CA ILE A 21 2.80 12.23 15.00
C ILE A 21 2.37 10.86 14.46
N SER A 22 3.01 9.77 14.87
CA SER A 22 2.68 8.41 14.42
C SER A 22 1.27 7.99 14.85
N ILE A 23 0.89 8.35 16.08
CA ILE A 23 -0.48 8.10 16.58
C ILE A 23 -1.51 8.83 15.72
N LEU A 24 -1.26 10.11 15.40
CA LEU A 24 -2.16 10.90 14.56
C LEU A 24 -2.19 10.37 13.12
N GLU A 25 -1.08 9.87 12.58
CA GLU A 25 -1.03 9.22 11.27
C GLU A 25 -1.90 7.96 11.23
N ASP A 26 -1.79 7.07 12.22
CA ASP A 26 -2.61 5.85 12.29
C ASP A 26 -4.11 6.16 12.44
N ILE A 27 -4.46 7.17 13.26
CA ILE A 27 -5.85 7.65 13.39
C ILE A 27 -6.36 8.19 12.05
N GLN A 28 -5.58 9.04 11.38
CA GLN A 28 -5.96 9.60 10.09
C GLN A 28 -6.07 8.52 9.01
N ASN A 29 -5.18 7.54 8.99
CA ASN A 29 -5.23 6.42 8.05
C ASN A 29 -6.51 5.59 8.24
N HIS A 30 -6.97 5.44 9.48
CA HIS A 30 -8.21 4.71 9.77
C HIS A 30 -9.47 5.52 9.43
N PHE A 31 -9.55 6.79 9.81
CA PHE A 31 -10.77 7.60 9.66
C PHE A 31 -10.80 8.50 8.40
N GLY A 32 -9.68 8.64 7.70
CA GLY A 32 -9.49 9.58 6.57
C GLY A 32 -9.29 11.04 6.99
N TYR A 33 -9.40 11.34 8.29
CA TYR A 33 -9.18 12.65 8.91
C TYR A 33 -8.95 12.46 10.40
N LEU A 34 -8.79 13.55 11.15
CA LEU A 34 -8.66 13.56 12.60
C LEU A 34 -9.96 14.06 13.27
N PRO A 35 -10.85 13.15 13.72
CA PRO A 35 -12.04 13.54 14.47
C PRO A 35 -11.68 14.20 15.80
N GLN A 36 -12.44 15.22 16.20
CA GLN A 36 -12.27 15.89 17.49
C GLN A 36 -12.33 14.90 18.67
N GLU A 37 -13.29 13.97 18.63
CA GLU A 37 -13.44 12.93 19.65
C GLU A 37 -12.19 12.04 19.75
N ALA A 38 -11.54 11.72 18.62
CA ALA A 38 -10.29 10.94 18.62
C ALA A 38 -9.14 11.72 19.27
N LEU A 39 -9.00 13.01 18.95
CA LEU A 39 -7.97 13.87 19.54
C LEU A 39 -8.16 14.04 21.06
N GLN A 40 -9.41 14.09 21.53
CA GLN A 40 -9.73 14.11 22.96
C GLN A 40 -9.28 12.83 23.65
N ILE A 41 -9.58 11.66 23.07
CA ILE A 41 -9.12 10.37 23.60
C ILE A 41 -7.59 10.30 23.66
N VAL A 42 -6.90 10.80 22.61
CA VAL A 42 -5.43 10.87 22.61
C VAL A 42 -4.92 11.78 23.73
N ALA A 43 -5.52 12.95 23.93
CA ALA A 43 -5.14 13.88 25.01
C ALA A 43 -5.27 13.22 26.39
N ASP A 44 -6.43 12.60 26.66
CA ASP A 44 -6.73 11.99 27.94
C ASP A 44 -5.79 10.81 28.26
N LYS A 45 -5.40 10.03 27.25
CA LYS A 45 -4.54 8.86 27.42
C LYS A 45 -3.04 9.17 27.43
N SER A 46 -2.59 10.14 26.63
CA SER A 46 -1.18 10.54 26.56
C SER A 46 -0.77 11.52 27.66
N GLY A 47 -1.74 12.13 28.35
CA GLY A 47 -1.51 13.17 29.35
C GLY A 47 -1.07 14.51 28.74
N GLN A 48 -1.15 14.66 27.41
CA GLN A 48 -0.83 15.90 26.70
C GLN A 48 -2.04 16.83 26.65
N ALA A 49 -1.80 18.14 26.64
CA ALA A 49 -2.89 19.09 26.49
C ALA A 49 -3.48 19.01 25.08
N LEU A 50 -4.82 19.00 24.99
CA LEU A 50 -5.53 18.96 23.71
C LEU A 50 -5.11 20.10 22.77
N VAL A 51 -4.77 21.27 23.32
CA VAL A 51 -4.29 22.43 22.56
C VAL A 51 -2.96 22.12 21.84
N ASP A 52 -2.04 21.41 22.50
CA ASP A 52 -0.75 21.05 21.90
C ASP A 52 -0.95 20.04 20.76
N ILE A 53 -1.87 19.09 20.94
CA ILE A 53 -2.25 18.12 19.90
C ILE A 53 -2.85 18.84 18.69
N TYR A 54 -3.77 19.78 18.91
CA TYR A 54 -4.29 20.63 17.83
C TYR A 54 -3.18 21.46 17.17
N GLY A 55 -2.22 21.95 17.95
CA GLY A 55 -1.04 22.64 17.43
C GLY A 55 -0.27 21.77 16.44
N VAL A 56 0.00 20.51 16.79
CA VAL A 56 0.65 19.55 15.88
C VAL A 56 -0.22 19.22 14.67
N ALA A 57 -1.50 18.91 14.87
CA ALA A 57 -2.44 18.56 13.81
C ALA A 57 -2.65 19.70 12.80
N THR A 58 -2.52 20.96 13.22
CA THR A 58 -2.66 22.13 12.34
C THR A 58 -1.34 22.59 11.73
N PHE A 59 -0.21 22.27 12.37
CA PHE A 59 1.13 22.58 11.88
C PHE A 59 1.51 21.76 10.64
N TYR A 60 1.24 20.45 10.65
CA TYR A 60 1.54 19.57 9.51
C TYR A 60 0.39 19.53 8.51
N LYS A 61 0.64 20.00 7.27
CA LYS A 61 -0.34 19.96 6.17
C LYS A 61 -0.81 18.55 5.79
N SER A 62 -0.06 17.51 6.14
CA SER A 62 -0.46 16.12 5.88
C SER A 62 -1.70 15.73 6.69
N PHE A 63 -1.91 16.35 7.85
CA PHE A 63 -3.09 16.12 8.68
C PHE A 63 -4.28 16.96 8.23
N SER A 64 -5.48 16.38 8.33
CA SER A 64 -6.74 17.07 8.08
C SER A 64 -7.67 16.91 9.27
N LEU A 65 -8.17 18.03 9.77
CA LEU A 65 -9.25 18.09 10.75
C LEU A 65 -10.64 17.99 10.11
N LYS A 66 -10.71 18.06 8.77
CA LYS A 66 -11.95 17.96 8.01
C LYS A 66 -12.04 16.59 7.34
N PRO A 67 -13.23 15.98 7.26
CA PRO A 67 -13.43 14.76 6.50
C PRO A 67 -12.93 14.94 5.06
N ARG A 68 -12.03 14.06 4.64
CA ARG A 68 -11.59 13.95 3.25
C ARG A 68 -12.48 12.95 2.52
N GLY A 69 -12.48 13.04 1.19
CA GLY A 69 -13.05 12.05 0.32
C GLY A 69 -12.22 10.77 0.32
N LYS A 70 -12.77 9.72 -0.27
CA LYS A 70 -12.13 8.42 -0.39
C LYS A 70 -10.79 8.47 -1.14
N HIS A 71 -10.71 9.34 -2.15
CA HIS A 71 -9.55 9.53 -3.01
C HIS A 71 -8.93 10.92 -2.79
N LEU A 72 -7.69 10.97 -2.32
CA LEU A 72 -6.95 12.22 -2.12
C LEU A 72 -6.06 12.51 -3.33
N MET A 73 -6.36 13.60 -4.03
CA MET A 73 -5.61 14.09 -5.19
C MET A 73 -4.78 15.31 -4.81
N SER A 74 -3.46 15.21 -4.91
CA SER A 74 -2.52 16.30 -4.61
C SER A 74 -1.73 16.69 -5.85
N VAL A 75 -1.88 17.94 -6.32
CA VAL A 75 -1.13 18.46 -7.47
C VAL A 75 0.02 19.35 -7.02
N CYS A 76 1.22 19.10 -7.52
CA CYS A 76 2.39 19.91 -7.20
C CYS A 76 2.38 21.24 -7.95
N LEU A 77 2.43 22.34 -7.20
CA LEU A 77 2.54 23.71 -7.69
C LEU A 77 3.90 24.35 -7.39
N GLY A 78 4.92 23.54 -7.10
CA GLY A 78 6.29 24.02 -6.91
C GLY A 78 6.86 24.64 -8.16
N THR A 79 7.90 25.46 -8.02
CA THR A 79 8.46 26.29 -9.10
C THR A 79 8.65 25.53 -10.41
N ALA A 80 9.28 24.34 -10.36
CA ALA A 80 9.51 23.52 -11.54
C ALA A 80 8.22 22.99 -12.20
N CYS A 81 7.22 22.63 -11.41
CA CYS A 81 5.90 22.20 -11.92
C CYS A 81 5.09 23.40 -12.42
N HIS A 82 5.19 24.53 -11.74
CA HIS A 82 4.50 25.77 -12.08
C HIS A 82 4.89 26.26 -13.47
N VAL A 83 6.19 26.36 -13.77
CA VAL A 83 6.68 26.77 -15.10
C VAL A 83 6.36 25.74 -16.19
N ARG A 84 6.05 24.49 -15.81
CA ARG A 84 5.58 23.43 -16.72
C ARG A 84 4.05 23.36 -16.82
N ASN A 85 3.35 24.45 -16.49
CA ASN A 85 1.89 24.59 -16.60
C ASN A 85 1.06 23.73 -15.63
N ALA A 86 1.60 23.34 -14.46
CA ALA A 86 0.81 22.66 -13.43
C ALA A 86 -0.48 23.40 -13.00
N PRO A 87 -0.56 24.75 -12.97
CA PRO A 87 -1.82 25.44 -12.69
C PRO A 87 -2.96 25.09 -13.66
N PHE A 88 -2.65 24.79 -14.92
CA PHE A 88 -3.67 24.33 -15.88
C PHE A 88 -4.13 22.90 -15.60
N ILE A 89 -3.26 22.07 -15.04
CA ILE A 89 -3.62 20.72 -14.61
C ILE A 89 -4.60 20.80 -13.44
N VAL A 90 -4.33 21.66 -12.44
CA VAL A 90 -5.26 21.91 -11.33
C VAL A 90 -6.62 22.35 -11.85
N LYS A 91 -6.67 23.34 -12.77
CA LYS A 91 -7.92 23.80 -13.37
C LYS A 91 -8.70 22.70 -14.09
N GLU A 92 -7.99 21.77 -14.73
CA GLU A 92 -8.64 20.64 -15.39
C GLU A 92 -9.21 19.64 -14.36
N PHE A 93 -8.50 19.39 -13.25
CA PHE A 93 -9.06 18.60 -12.14
C PHE A 93 -10.31 19.28 -11.56
N GLU A 94 -10.25 20.59 -11.29
CA GLU A 94 -11.38 21.38 -10.79
C GLU A 94 -12.59 21.27 -11.72
N LYS A 95 -12.36 21.37 -13.04
CA LYS A 95 -13.40 21.26 -14.06
C LYS A 95 -14.02 19.87 -14.12
N GLN A 96 -13.23 18.82 -14.06
CA GLN A 96 -13.72 17.43 -14.15
C GLN A 96 -14.47 17.00 -12.88
N LEU A 97 -14.01 17.45 -11.71
CA LEU A 97 -14.60 17.11 -10.41
C LEU A 97 -15.71 18.07 -9.96
N GLY A 98 -15.79 19.26 -10.56
CA GLY A 98 -16.78 20.28 -10.17
C GLY A 98 -16.51 20.95 -8.82
N ILE A 99 -15.26 20.93 -8.34
CA ILE A 99 -14.82 21.50 -7.05
C ILE A 99 -13.60 22.39 -7.25
N ARG A 100 -13.21 23.16 -6.23
CA ARG A 100 -11.93 23.91 -6.21
C ARG A 100 -10.83 23.16 -5.46
N ALA A 101 -9.59 23.54 -5.73
CA ALA A 101 -8.47 23.10 -4.91
C ALA A 101 -8.66 23.49 -3.43
N GLY A 102 -8.54 22.51 -2.54
CA GLY A 102 -8.83 22.59 -1.11
C GLY A 102 -10.22 22.06 -0.72
N GLU A 103 -11.04 21.65 -1.68
CA GLU A 103 -12.40 21.17 -1.45
C GLU A 103 -12.51 19.65 -1.65
N THR A 104 -13.63 19.11 -1.16
CA THR A 104 -14.02 17.71 -1.30
C THR A 104 -15.36 17.65 -2.02
N THR A 105 -15.52 16.68 -2.92
CA THR A 105 -16.76 16.51 -3.67
C THR A 105 -17.96 16.20 -2.75
N PRO A 106 -19.19 16.59 -3.12
CA PRO A 106 -20.36 16.39 -2.26
C PRO A 106 -20.67 14.92 -1.93
N ASP A 107 -20.30 14.01 -2.83
CA ASP A 107 -20.40 12.55 -2.67
C ASP A 107 -19.29 11.95 -1.80
N ARG A 108 -18.31 12.75 -1.38
CA ARG A 108 -17.10 12.34 -0.64
C ARG A 108 -16.25 11.31 -1.36
N GLU A 109 -16.30 11.25 -2.68
CA GLU A 109 -15.39 10.39 -3.45
C GLU A 109 -14.00 11.02 -3.59
N PHE A 110 -13.90 12.33 -3.84
CA PHE A 110 -12.61 12.99 -4.13
C PHE A 110 -12.35 14.21 -3.25
N THR A 111 -11.10 14.35 -2.79
CA THR A 111 -10.55 15.61 -2.27
C THR A 111 -9.44 16.07 -3.20
N LEU A 112 -9.53 17.33 -3.68
CA LEU A 112 -8.48 17.95 -4.48
C LEU A 112 -7.68 18.92 -3.61
N GLU A 113 -6.39 18.70 -3.48
CA GLU A 113 -5.45 19.57 -2.76
C GLU A 113 -4.28 19.97 -3.66
N THR A 114 -3.59 21.04 -3.27
CA THR A 114 -2.36 21.48 -3.92
C THR A 114 -1.23 21.52 -2.92
N VAL A 115 -0.04 21.13 -3.37
CA VAL A 115 1.17 21.09 -2.55
C VAL A 115 2.26 21.96 -3.16
N ASN A 116 3.06 22.57 -2.29
CA ASN A 116 4.13 23.46 -2.73
C ASN A 116 5.27 22.69 -3.41
N CYS A 117 5.66 21.51 -2.94
CA CYS A 117 6.71 20.73 -3.58
C CYS A 117 6.58 19.26 -3.18
N LEU A 118 6.80 18.36 -4.13
CA LEU A 118 6.88 16.91 -3.92
C LEU A 118 8.31 16.36 -4.04
N GLY A 119 9.32 17.22 -4.17
CA GLY A 119 10.72 16.82 -4.29
C GLY A 119 11.14 16.15 -5.61
N ALA A 120 10.21 15.79 -6.49
CA ALA A 120 10.48 15.04 -7.72
C ALA A 120 10.55 15.93 -8.99
N CYS A 121 11.25 17.06 -8.93
CA CYS A 121 11.26 18.07 -10.02
C CYS A 121 11.64 17.52 -11.42
N ALA A 122 12.47 16.48 -11.49
CA ALA A 122 12.82 15.81 -12.75
C ALA A 122 11.59 15.22 -13.48
N LEU A 123 10.57 14.79 -12.73
CA LEU A 123 9.36 14.14 -13.21
C LEU A 123 8.17 15.09 -13.40
N GLY A 124 8.32 16.38 -13.08
CA GLY A 124 7.28 17.40 -13.16
C GLY A 124 6.69 17.62 -14.56
N PRO A 125 5.41 18.02 -14.70
CA PRO A 125 4.41 18.20 -13.66
C PRO A 125 3.98 16.89 -13.01
N ILE A 126 3.74 16.91 -11.69
CA ILE A 126 3.37 15.73 -10.90
C ILE A 126 2.03 15.95 -10.21
N ALA A 127 1.21 14.90 -10.24
CA ALA A 127 0.08 14.73 -9.35
C ALA A 127 0.27 13.42 -8.56
N VAL A 128 -0.23 13.39 -7.33
CA VAL A 128 -0.27 12.18 -6.50
C VAL A 128 -1.72 11.87 -6.19
N VAL A 129 -2.16 10.64 -6.37
CA VAL A 129 -3.51 10.20 -6.02
C VAL A 129 -3.41 8.96 -5.15
N ASP A 130 -3.89 9.01 -3.91
CA ASP A 130 -3.82 7.89 -2.95
C ASP A 130 -2.40 7.28 -2.86
N GLY A 131 -1.39 8.15 -2.76
CA GLY A 131 0.03 7.76 -2.70
C GLY A 131 0.66 7.38 -4.05
N HIS A 132 -0.12 7.27 -5.14
CA HIS A 132 0.38 6.93 -6.46
C HIS A 132 0.89 8.17 -7.21
N TYR A 133 2.14 8.13 -7.66
CA TYR A 133 2.79 9.23 -8.37
C TYR A 133 2.52 9.18 -9.87
N PHE A 134 1.93 10.25 -10.40
CA PHE A 134 1.76 10.48 -11.83
C PHE A 134 2.78 11.50 -12.31
N SER A 135 3.66 11.10 -13.22
CA SER A 135 4.71 11.96 -13.78
C SER A 135 4.33 12.52 -15.14
N LYS A 136 4.95 13.66 -15.51
CA LYS A 136 4.75 14.34 -16.81
C LYS A 136 3.26 14.54 -17.14
N VAL A 137 2.47 14.87 -16.13
CA VAL A 137 1.01 14.96 -16.25
C VAL A 137 0.66 16.09 -17.22
N LYS A 138 -0.29 15.81 -18.12
CA LYS A 138 -0.89 16.77 -19.04
C LYS A 138 -2.39 16.82 -18.77
N THR A 139 -3.04 17.91 -19.13
CA THR A 139 -4.50 18.09 -18.98
C THR A 139 -5.30 16.94 -19.58
N VAL A 140 -4.87 16.40 -20.73
CA VAL A 140 -5.52 15.24 -21.38
C VAL A 140 -5.53 13.97 -20.55
N LYS A 141 -4.55 13.78 -19.66
CA LYS A 141 -4.44 12.62 -18.77
C LYS A 141 -5.27 12.76 -17.49
N VAL A 142 -5.78 13.95 -17.17
CA VAL A 142 -6.51 14.18 -15.92
C VAL A 142 -7.75 13.29 -15.82
N LYS A 143 -8.52 13.19 -16.91
CA LYS A 143 -9.71 12.33 -16.94
C LYS A 143 -9.37 10.85 -16.77
N GLU A 144 -8.26 10.40 -17.35
CA GLU A 144 -7.74 9.04 -17.20
C GLU A 144 -7.39 8.76 -15.73
N ILE A 145 -6.63 9.66 -15.09
CA ILE A 145 -6.24 9.55 -13.68
C ILE A 145 -7.46 9.48 -12.75
N ILE A 146 -8.50 10.28 -12.99
CA ILE A 146 -9.75 10.24 -12.20
C ILE A 146 -10.45 8.89 -12.37
N ASN A 147 -10.53 8.38 -13.60
CA ASN A 147 -11.14 7.08 -13.86
C ASN A 147 -10.34 5.92 -13.25
N GLU A 148 -9.01 5.99 -13.29
CA GLU A 148 -8.13 5.01 -12.62
C GLU A 148 -8.36 5.00 -11.11
N ALA A 149 -8.50 6.18 -10.48
CA ALA A 149 -8.83 6.28 -9.06
C ALA A 149 -10.17 5.60 -8.73
N LEU A 150 -11.23 5.88 -9.52
CA LEU A 150 -12.54 5.24 -9.37
C LEU A 150 -12.48 3.72 -9.57
N ALA A 151 -11.66 3.26 -10.52
CA ALA A 151 -11.48 1.84 -10.80
C ALA A 151 -10.68 1.12 -9.71
N GLY A 152 -9.92 1.87 -8.91
CA GLY A 152 -8.99 1.43 -7.88
C GLY A 152 -7.61 1.13 -8.46
N PHE A 153 -6.57 1.71 -7.87
CA PHE A 153 -5.16 1.44 -8.23
C PHE A 153 -4.68 0.03 -7.87
N ASP A 154 -5.51 -0.71 -7.13
CA ASP A 154 -5.30 -2.13 -6.81
C ASP A 154 -5.60 -3.08 -7.98
N LYS A 155 -6.14 -2.56 -9.09
CA LYS A 155 -6.26 -3.34 -10.33
C LYS A 155 -4.91 -3.40 -11.01
N ILE A 156 -4.17 -4.45 -10.67
CA ILE A 156 -2.95 -4.89 -11.33
C ILE A 156 -3.25 -5.21 -12.79
N GLU A 157 -2.99 -4.26 -13.69
CA GLU A 157 -2.90 -4.52 -15.12
C GLU A 157 -1.48 -4.97 -15.48
N ILE A 158 -1.29 -6.29 -15.50
CA ILE A 158 -0.03 -7.00 -15.76
C ILE A 158 0.73 -6.51 -17.01
N LYS A 159 0.03 -5.95 -18.01
CA LYS A 159 0.64 -5.51 -19.28
C LYS A 159 1.15 -4.06 -19.27
N THR A 160 0.64 -3.20 -18.40
CA THR A 160 0.85 -1.74 -18.45
C THR A 160 1.56 -1.20 -17.19
N ASP A 161 1.50 -1.91 -16.08
CA ASP A 161 2.16 -1.50 -14.84
C ASP A 161 3.66 -1.86 -14.84
N GLN A 162 4.53 -0.85 -15.00
CA GLN A 162 5.99 -1.04 -14.97
C GLN A 162 6.55 -1.44 -13.60
N ARG A 163 5.74 -1.42 -12.54
CA ARG A 163 6.12 -1.93 -11.21
C ARG A 163 6.02 -3.46 -11.14
N ILE A 164 5.33 -4.07 -12.10
CA ILE A 164 5.11 -5.50 -12.17
C ILE A 164 6.10 -6.10 -13.14
N PHE A 165 6.95 -6.97 -12.61
CA PHE A 165 7.96 -7.67 -13.39
C PHE A 165 8.05 -9.12 -12.93
N PRO A 166 8.34 -10.06 -13.85
CA PRO A 166 8.51 -11.46 -13.49
C PRO A 166 9.80 -11.63 -12.68
N ILE A 167 9.69 -12.37 -11.58
CA ILE A 167 10.83 -12.86 -10.81
C ILE A 167 10.96 -14.37 -10.99
N GLU A 168 12.18 -14.83 -11.16
CA GLU A 168 12.48 -16.26 -11.09
C GLU A 168 13.03 -16.55 -9.70
N VAL A 169 12.46 -17.56 -9.01
CA VAL A 169 12.84 -17.86 -7.62
C VAL A 169 13.27 -19.30 -7.41
N SER A 170 14.12 -19.48 -6.41
CA SER A 170 14.65 -20.78 -5.98
C SER A 170 14.49 -20.98 -4.47
N CYS A 171 14.45 -22.25 -4.06
CA CYS A 171 14.35 -22.63 -2.66
C CYS A 171 15.61 -22.19 -1.89
N PRO A 172 15.48 -21.50 -0.73
CA PRO A 172 16.62 -21.10 0.08
C PRO A 172 17.40 -22.26 0.71
N ARG A 173 16.84 -23.48 0.72
CA ARG A 173 17.44 -24.66 1.35
C ARG A 173 18.21 -25.53 0.37
N CYS A 174 17.61 -25.85 -0.77
CA CYS A 174 18.22 -26.77 -1.76
C CYS A 174 18.58 -26.09 -3.09
N ASN A 175 18.33 -24.78 -3.22
CA ASN A 175 18.60 -23.98 -4.40
C ASN A 175 17.92 -24.49 -5.70
N HIS A 176 16.97 -25.42 -5.61
CA HIS A 176 16.17 -25.81 -6.76
C HIS A 176 15.20 -24.68 -7.13
N SER A 177 15.05 -24.46 -8.42
CA SER A 177 14.03 -23.56 -8.98
C SER A 177 12.65 -23.97 -8.49
N LEU A 178 11.90 -23.02 -7.93
CA LEU A 178 10.49 -23.22 -7.58
C LEU A 178 9.56 -22.86 -8.75
N MET A 179 10.13 -22.47 -9.90
CA MET A 179 9.37 -22.08 -11.08
C MET A 179 8.75 -23.28 -11.79
N ASP A 180 7.46 -23.20 -12.08
CA ASP A 180 6.70 -24.15 -12.88
C ASP A 180 6.21 -23.47 -14.17
N ARG A 181 6.68 -23.99 -15.31
CA ARG A 181 6.34 -23.47 -16.65
C ARG A 181 5.06 -24.10 -17.22
N ASN A 182 4.58 -25.18 -16.63
CA ASN A 182 3.40 -25.90 -17.10
C ASN A 182 2.11 -25.34 -16.47
N ASN A 183 2.21 -24.83 -15.24
CA ASN A 183 1.10 -24.15 -14.58
C ASN A 183 1.30 -22.64 -14.65
N LEU A 184 0.39 -21.95 -15.34
CA LEU A 184 0.45 -20.51 -15.53
C LEU A 184 -0.46 -19.79 -14.54
N VAL A 185 0.07 -18.74 -13.91
CA VAL A 185 -0.71 -17.76 -13.14
C VAL A 185 -0.45 -16.41 -13.81
N ASP A 186 -1.51 -15.63 -14.03
CA ASP A 186 -1.42 -14.34 -14.73
C ASP A 186 -0.86 -14.40 -16.16
N GLY A 187 -0.89 -15.59 -16.79
CA GLY A 187 -0.30 -15.81 -18.11
C GLY A 187 1.22 -15.99 -18.11
N HIS A 188 1.84 -16.08 -16.93
CA HIS A 188 3.27 -16.33 -16.74
C HIS A 188 3.52 -17.65 -15.99
N PRO A 189 4.73 -18.25 -16.09
CA PRO A 189 5.13 -19.36 -15.23
C PRO A 189 4.85 -19.04 -13.77
N SER A 190 4.40 -20.02 -13.01
CA SER A 190 4.09 -19.82 -11.59
C SER A 190 5.23 -20.25 -10.68
N ILE A 191 5.16 -19.85 -9.42
CA ILE A 191 6.04 -20.33 -8.36
C ILE A 191 5.26 -21.42 -7.62
N THR A 192 5.67 -22.68 -7.73
CA THR A 192 4.97 -23.81 -7.12
C THR A 192 5.63 -24.23 -5.82
N VAL A 193 4.83 -24.28 -4.76
CA VAL A 193 5.20 -24.74 -3.42
C VAL A 193 4.16 -25.72 -2.89
N THR A 194 4.52 -26.49 -1.87
CA THR A 194 3.54 -27.28 -1.12
C THR A 194 3.01 -26.44 0.03
N ALA A 195 1.69 -26.30 0.14
CA ALA A 195 1.03 -25.58 1.22
C ALA A 195 0.32 -26.54 2.18
N SER A 196 0.38 -26.22 3.47
CA SER A 196 -0.32 -26.91 4.55
C SER A 196 -1.16 -25.92 5.34
N PHE A 197 -2.39 -26.32 5.66
CA PHE A 197 -3.29 -25.57 6.56
C PHE A 197 -4.30 -26.51 7.21
N GLY A 198 -4.46 -26.41 8.53
CA GLY A 198 -5.29 -27.35 9.29
C GLY A 198 -4.83 -28.80 9.06
N SER A 199 -5.70 -29.65 8.53
CA SER A 199 -5.40 -31.05 8.18
C SER A 199 -5.21 -31.27 6.67
N LYS A 200 -5.08 -30.22 5.86
CA LYS A 200 -4.97 -30.28 4.41
C LYS A 200 -3.56 -29.98 3.95
N HIS A 201 -3.08 -30.74 2.98
CA HIS A 201 -1.79 -30.58 2.33
C HIS A 201 -1.98 -30.70 0.81
N GLY A 202 -1.42 -29.78 0.05
CA GLY A 202 -1.53 -29.79 -1.41
C GLY A 202 -0.60 -28.78 -2.07
N TRP A 203 -0.61 -28.71 -3.39
CA TRP A 203 0.17 -27.70 -4.11
C TRP A 203 -0.49 -26.31 -4.08
N LEU A 204 0.36 -25.29 -4.10
CA LEU A 204 0.01 -23.89 -4.23
C LEU A 204 0.94 -23.26 -5.27
N SER A 205 0.36 -22.68 -6.30
CA SER A 205 1.07 -21.95 -7.36
C SER A 205 0.81 -20.45 -7.19
N LEU A 206 1.86 -19.70 -6.89
CA LEU A 206 1.84 -18.24 -6.77
C LEU A 206 2.19 -17.61 -8.11
N SER A 207 1.71 -16.38 -8.36
CA SER A 207 2.20 -15.59 -9.48
C SER A 207 3.70 -15.32 -9.34
N CYS A 208 4.44 -15.41 -10.44
CA CYS A 208 5.84 -14.98 -10.48
C CYS A 208 5.99 -13.47 -10.69
N LEU A 209 4.90 -12.76 -10.93
CA LEU A 209 4.93 -11.33 -11.15
C LEU A 209 4.99 -10.62 -9.80
N TYR A 210 6.09 -9.91 -9.54
CA TYR A 210 6.19 -9.09 -8.33
C TYR A 210 5.07 -8.05 -8.33
N GLY A 211 4.33 -7.97 -7.22
CA GLY A 211 3.13 -7.15 -7.09
C GLY A 211 1.82 -7.84 -7.47
N SER A 212 1.84 -9.07 -8.02
CA SER A 212 0.63 -9.89 -8.15
C SER A 212 0.37 -10.75 -6.91
N TYR A 213 -0.90 -10.84 -6.53
CA TYR A 213 -1.40 -11.62 -5.38
C TYR A 213 -2.27 -12.81 -5.81
N ASN A 214 -2.31 -13.07 -7.11
CA ASN A 214 -3.06 -14.18 -7.66
C ASN A 214 -2.35 -15.49 -7.36
N VAL A 215 -3.14 -16.47 -6.97
CA VAL A 215 -2.67 -17.82 -6.65
C VAL A 215 -3.67 -18.84 -7.17
N SER A 216 -3.17 -20.02 -7.49
CA SER A 216 -3.95 -21.21 -7.79
C SER A 216 -3.56 -22.29 -6.79
N SER A 217 -4.52 -23.04 -6.27
CA SER A 217 -4.26 -24.05 -5.24
C SER A 217 -5.13 -25.28 -5.43
N GLU A 218 -4.61 -26.43 -5.00
CA GLU A 218 -5.33 -27.71 -5.05
C GLU A 218 -6.59 -27.70 -4.18
N HIS A 219 -6.52 -27.01 -3.04
CA HIS A 219 -7.61 -26.88 -2.10
C HIS A 219 -8.02 -25.42 -1.98
N VAL A 220 -9.31 -25.19 -1.73
CA VAL A 220 -9.81 -23.85 -1.39
C VAL A 220 -9.26 -23.48 -0.01
N ILE A 221 -8.41 -22.45 0.00
CA ILE A 221 -7.82 -21.86 1.20
C ILE A 221 -8.70 -20.68 1.64
N PRO A 222 -9.31 -20.71 2.84
CA PRO A 222 -10.09 -19.58 3.34
C PRO A 222 -9.23 -18.32 3.47
N ILE A 223 -9.85 -17.16 3.24
CA ILE A 223 -9.21 -15.85 3.50
C ILE A 223 -8.77 -15.79 4.97
N ASP A 224 -7.68 -15.08 5.24
CA ASP A 224 -7.04 -14.92 6.56
C ASP A 224 -6.40 -16.17 7.16
N THR A 225 -6.43 -17.31 6.46
CA THR A 225 -5.70 -18.51 6.88
C THR A 225 -4.20 -18.29 6.77
N VAL A 226 -3.45 -18.58 7.84
CA VAL A 226 -1.98 -18.61 7.83
C VAL A 226 -1.53 -19.99 7.36
N LEU A 227 -0.75 -20.03 6.29
CA LEU A 227 -0.25 -21.24 5.65
C LEU A 227 1.13 -21.62 6.17
N ASN A 228 1.48 -22.90 6.11
CA ASN A 228 2.88 -23.35 6.12
C ASN A 228 3.28 -23.73 4.70
N LEU A 229 4.41 -23.20 4.21
CA LEU A 229 4.91 -23.49 2.86
C LEU A 229 6.17 -24.35 2.91
N PHE A 230 6.24 -25.32 2.02
CA PHE A 230 7.35 -26.27 1.90
C PHE A 230 7.88 -26.31 0.47
N CYS A 231 9.17 -26.57 0.33
CA CYS A 231 9.77 -26.81 -0.97
C CYS A 231 9.26 -28.14 -1.56
N PRO A 232 8.78 -28.19 -2.81
CA PRO A 232 8.35 -29.43 -3.44
C PRO A 232 9.51 -30.38 -3.76
N HIS A 233 10.76 -29.89 -3.76
CA HIS A 233 11.95 -30.68 -4.10
C HIS A 233 12.64 -31.29 -2.88
N CYS A 234 12.85 -30.50 -1.82
CA CYS A 234 13.55 -30.97 -0.61
C CYS A 234 12.64 -31.16 0.60
N HIS A 235 11.35 -30.81 0.48
CA HIS A 235 10.34 -30.90 1.53
C HIS A 235 10.64 -30.08 2.80
N ALA A 236 11.71 -29.28 2.78
CA ALA A 236 12.02 -28.38 3.86
C ALA A 236 10.95 -27.28 3.95
N GLU A 237 10.54 -26.98 5.17
CA GLU A 237 9.68 -25.83 5.45
C GLU A 237 10.44 -24.54 5.16
N LEU A 238 9.76 -23.59 4.51
CA LEU A 238 10.34 -22.35 4.03
C LEU A 238 10.14 -21.22 5.04
N ILE A 239 10.43 -21.44 6.33
CA ILE A 239 10.19 -20.44 7.39
C ILE A 239 11.19 -19.27 7.28
N SER A 240 10.70 -18.03 7.46
CA SER A 240 11.51 -16.85 7.81
C SER A 240 11.39 -16.51 9.29
N GLY A 241 12.39 -15.82 9.84
CA GLY A 241 12.30 -15.16 11.15
C GLY A 241 11.65 -13.76 11.10
N SER A 242 11.23 -13.29 9.93
CA SER A 242 10.58 -12.00 9.74
C SER A 242 9.05 -12.10 9.73
N ASN A 243 8.39 -11.08 10.28
CA ASN A 243 6.94 -10.93 10.29
C ASN A 243 6.51 -9.85 9.28
N CYS A 244 5.33 -10.04 8.70
CA CYS A 244 4.71 -9.11 7.77
C CYS A 244 4.34 -7.80 8.48
N SER A 245 4.76 -6.66 7.93
CA SER A 245 4.43 -5.32 8.47
C SER A 245 2.94 -4.98 8.36
N GLU A 246 2.21 -5.58 7.42
CA GLU A 246 0.79 -5.31 7.22
C GLU A 246 -0.11 -6.07 8.20
N CYS A 247 0.19 -7.35 8.49
CA CYS A 247 -0.74 -8.22 9.24
C CYS A 247 -0.08 -9.04 10.37
N GLY A 248 1.22 -8.88 10.60
CA GLY A 248 1.97 -9.57 11.65
C GLY A 248 2.22 -11.07 11.42
N ALA A 249 1.69 -11.67 10.33
CA ALA A 249 1.91 -13.09 10.05
C ALA A 249 3.36 -13.36 9.61
N PRO A 250 3.89 -14.58 9.80
CA PRO A 250 5.24 -14.90 9.37
C PRO A 250 5.37 -14.83 7.85
N MET A 251 6.58 -14.54 7.37
CA MET A 251 6.89 -14.50 5.95
C MET A 251 7.75 -15.69 5.52
N VAL A 252 7.76 -15.96 4.22
CA VAL A 252 8.53 -17.05 3.60
C VAL A 252 9.54 -16.47 2.62
N PRO A 253 10.84 -16.79 2.76
CA PRO A 253 11.87 -16.30 1.86
C PRO A 253 12.03 -17.23 0.66
N MET A 254 12.23 -16.65 -0.53
CA MET A 254 12.66 -17.34 -1.74
C MET A 254 13.79 -16.56 -2.40
N ILE A 255 14.83 -17.25 -2.85
CA ILE A 255 15.99 -16.61 -3.47
C ILE A 255 15.59 -16.13 -4.86
N VAL A 256 15.81 -14.86 -5.18
CA VAL A 256 15.57 -14.33 -6.53
C VAL A 256 16.79 -14.58 -7.40
N ARG A 257 16.56 -15.11 -8.61
CA ARG A 257 17.62 -15.33 -9.59
C ARG A 257 18.15 -13.97 -10.07
N GLY A 258 19.43 -13.73 -9.83
CA GLY A 258 20.07 -12.44 -10.09
C GLY A 258 20.48 -11.68 -8.82
N GLY A 259 20.11 -12.18 -7.65
CA GLY A 259 20.45 -11.59 -6.35
C GLY A 259 19.21 -11.18 -5.56
N GLY A 260 19.33 -11.15 -4.24
CA GLY A 260 18.25 -10.81 -3.33
C GLY A 260 17.33 -11.97 -2.94
N VAL A 261 16.37 -11.64 -2.07
CA VAL A 261 15.37 -12.54 -1.50
C VAL A 261 14.02 -11.85 -1.59
N VAL A 262 13.03 -12.54 -2.14
CA VAL A 262 11.63 -12.13 -1.99
C VAL A 262 11.05 -12.82 -0.76
N GLN A 263 10.37 -12.05 0.08
CA GLN A 263 9.63 -12.54 1.23
C GLN A 263 8.14 -12.38 0.96
N VAL A 264 7.38 -13.46 1.13
CA VAL A 264 5.94 -13.52 0.87
C VAL A 264 5.20 -13.82 2.17
N CYS A 265 4.18 -13.03 2.50
CA CYS A 265 3.34 -13.26 3.68
C CYS A 265 2.57 -14.59 3.58
N LEU A 266 2.51 -15.32 4.70
CA LEU A 266 1.81 -16.60 4.80
C LEU A 266 0.28 -16.48 4.97
N ARG A 267 -0.25 -15.28 5.24
CA ARG A 267 -1.68 -15.07 5.42
C ARG A 267 -2.38 -14.93 4.07
N ARG A 268 -3.31 -15.84 3.78
CA ARG A 268 -4.11 -15.78 2.54
C ARG A 268 -4.91 -14.47 2.47
N GLY A 269 -4.63 -13.66 1.46
CA GLY A 269 -5.30 -12.38 1.21
C GLY A 269 -4.51 -11.15 1.67
N CYS A 270 -3.40 -11.33 2.39
CA CYS A 270 -2.47 -10.24 2.69
C CYS A 270 -1.63 -9.91 1.45
N LYS A 271 -1.35 -8.60 1.24
CA LYS A 271 -0.55 -8.09 0.12
C LYS A 271 0.92 -7.86 0.49
N GLY A 272 1.31 -8.15 1.72
CA GLY A 272 2.66 -7.96 2.21
C GLY A 272 3.68 -8.87 1.55
N HIS A 273 4.30 -8.38 0.47
CA HIS A 273 5.51 -8.94 -0.13
C HIS A 273 6.65 -7.93 0.01
N LEU A 274 7.84 -8.42 0.31
CA LEU A 274 9.05 -7.61 0.42
C LEU A 274 10.12 -8.18 -0.50
N LEU A 275 10.62 -7.37 -1.43
CA LEU A 275 11.82 -7.71 -2.19
C LEU A 275 13.04 -7.04 -1.55
N ASP A 276 13.88 -7.85 -0.92
CA ASP A 276 15.17 -7.42 -0.39
C ASP A 276 16.25 -7.75 -1.42
N LEU A 277 16.85 -6.73 -2.02
CA LEU A 277 17.87 -6.93 -3.05
C LEU A 277 19.27 -7.18 -2.46
N GLY A 278 19.44 -7.03 -1.14
CA GLY A 278 20.76 -6.95 -0.51
C GLY A 278 21.54 -5.71 -0.99
N GLU A 279 22.30 -5.10 -0.09
CA GLU A 279 23.34 -4.12 -0.48
C GLU A 279 24.59 -4.82 -1.02
#